data_AF-A0A497K5U6-F1
#
_entry.id   AF-A0A497K5U6-F1
#
_cell.length_a   1.000
_cell.length_b   1.000
_cell.length_c   1.000
_cell.angle_alpha   90.00
_cell.angle_beta   90.00
_cell.angle_gamma   90.00
#
_symmetry.space_group_name_H-M   'P 1'
#
loop_
_entity.id
_entity.type
_entity.pdbx_description
1 polymer ?
#
loop_
_entity_poly.entity_id
_entity_poly.type
_entity_poly.pdbx_seq_one_letter_code
_entity_poly.pdbx_strand_id
1 'polypeptide(L)'
;VRDTYHTGAEYGFVDVYRLLRTLDILEDNLALDVGALSAFESFILARVESFKSIYFHRTSRAVQIMLAYAMERAKDELGLLDFEDPERYLAKDDYTTWSMLKESEGAAETIRRLENRDLLKCAYERTFQVKDEFISSLFGKEEFRRNVEEEIANEAKVDSSYVIVDVPNVPSVPYRHSILLEPMEVPVFKRTKNGEKVPLDLNRISGIFSALKGFVNILRIYTEDRYRSQVREAAKKILGDTPFSARISF
;
A
#
# COMPACT_ATOMS: atom_id res chain seq x y z
N VAL A 1 3.19 -7.42 13.30
CA VAL A 1 3.60 -8.48 14.25
C VAL A 1 3.65 -9.82 13.56
N ARG A 2 2.50 -10.44 13.21
CA ARG A 2 2.47 -11.72 12.47
C ARG A 2 3.31 -11.66 11.19
N ASP A 3 3.04 -10.68 10.34
CA ASP A 3 3.67 -10.61 9.01
C ASP A 3 5.17 -10.34 9.12
N THR A 4 5.58 -9.38 9.96
CA THR A 4 6.97 -9.12 10.35
C THR A 4 7.71 -10.40 10.78
N TYR A 5 7.08 -11.24 11.59
CA TYR A 5 7.66 -12.49 12.07
C TYR A 5 7.82 -13.51 10.93
N HIS A 6 6.79 -13.72 10.11
CA HIS A 6 6.83 -14.71 9.04
C HIS A 6 7.70 -14.29 7.84
N THR A 7 7.85 -12.99 7.58
CA THR A 7 8.75 -12.49 6.53
C THR A 7 10.21 -12.37 6.99
N GLY A 8 10.46 -12.42 8.31
CA GLY A 8 11.78 -12.17 8.90
C GLY A 8 12.22 -10.70 8.82
N ALA A 9 11.32 -9.81 8.42
CA ALA A 9 11.61 -8.43 8.14
C ALA A 9 11.30 -7.57 9.38
N GLU A 10 12.27 -7.49 10.31
CA GLU A 10 12.11 -6.81 11.60
C GLU A 10 12.20 -5.27 11.48
N TYR A 11 11.08 -4.62 11.20
CA TYR A 11 11.01 -3.14 11.04
C TYR A 11 10.58 -2.37 12.29
N GLY A 12 10.79 -2.94 13.47
CA GLY A 12 10.53 -2.29 14.76
C GLY A 12 9.78 -3.17 15.74
N PHE A 13 10.04 -2.94 17.02
CA PHE A 13 9.36 -3.62 18.12
C PHE A 13 8.01 -2.94 18.39
N VAL A 14 6.94 -3.74 18.36
CA VAL A 14 5.60 -3.28 18.75
C VAL A 14 5.27 -3.85 20.12
N ASP A 15 5.27 -2.98 21.14
CA ASP A 15 4.82 -3.34 22.49
C ASP A 15 3.29 -3.41 22.56
N VAL A 16 2.73 -4.51 22.06
CA VAL A 16 1.28 -4.74 22.01
C VAL A 16 0.67 -4.66 23.41
N TYR A 17 1.34 -5.18 24.44
CA TYR A 17 0.79 -5.20 25.80
C TYR A 17 0.76 -3.81 26.42
N ARG A 18 1.78 -2.98 26.19
CA ARG A 18 1.77 -1.58 26.65
C ARG A 18 0.63 -0.80 26.02
N LEU A 19 0.41 -0.95 24.72
CA LEU A 19 -0.70 -0.31 24.02
C LEU A 19 -2.04 -0.78 24.59
N LEU A 20 -2.30 -2.09 24.64
CA LEU A 20 -3.57 -2.64 25.13
C LEU A 20 -3.91 -2.18 26.56
N ARG A 21 -2.92 -2.12 27.46
CA ARG A 21 -3.12 -1.69 28.86
C ARG A 21 -3.37 -0.19 29.02
N THR A 22 -3.07 0.60 28.01
CA THR A 22 -3.20 2.07 28.06
C THR A 22 -4.34 2.60 27.20
N LEU A 23 -5.06 1.71 26.50
CA LEU A 23 -6.31 2.05 25.86
C LEU A 23 -7.45 2.14 26.89
N ASP A 24 -8.32 3.13 26.71
CA ASP A 24 -9.53 3.33 27.50
C ASP A 24 -10.57 4.10 26.65
N ILE A 25 -11.80 4.25 27.14
CA ILE A 25 -12.85 5.01 26.47
C ILE A 25 -12.79 6.48 26.91
N LEU A 26 -12.76 7.40 25.95
CA LEU A 26 -12.91 8.84 26.13
C LEU A 26 -13.97 9.33 25.16
N GLU A 27 -15.06 9.93 25.66
CA GLU A 27 -16.14 10.46 24.81
C GLU A 27 -16.63 9.41 23.79
N ASP A 28 -16.96 8.21 24.26
CA ASP A 28 -17.38 7.05 23.46
C ASP A 28 -16.37 6.57 22.39
N ASN A 29 -15.14 7.07 22.41
CA ASN A 29 -14.08 6.68 21.50
C ASN A 29 -12.99 5.90 22.23
N LEU A 30 -12.40 4.93 21.54
CA LEU A 30 -11.18 4.27 21.99
C LEU A 30 -10.04 5.29 21.95
N ALA A 31 -9.44 5.58 23.10
CA ALA A 31 -8.42 6.59 23.28
C ALA A 31 -7.19 6.01 23.98
N LEU A 32 -6.03 6.58 23.70
CA LEU A 32 -4.75 6.18 24.27
C LEU A 32 -4.35 7.09 25.43
N ASP A 33 -3.96 6.51 26.56
CA ASP A 33 -3.30 7.26 27.63
C ASP A 33 -1.91 7.74 27.14
N VAL A 34 -1.63 9.04 27.29
CA VAL A 34 -0.37 9.67 26.87
C VAL A 34 0.86 9.03 27.52
N GLY A 35 0.71 8.31 28.64
CA GLY A 35 1.77 7.50 29.23
C GLY A 35 2.33 6.41 28.31
N ALA A 36 1.62 6.03 27.23
CA ALA A 36 2.09 5.10 26.21
C ALA A 36 2.53 5.77 24.90
N LEU A 37 2.73 7.09 24.88
CA LEU A 37 3.06 7.84 23.66
C LEU A 37 4.25 7.22 22.90
N SER A 38 5.36 6.89 23.58
CA SER A 38 6.53 6.30 22.92
C SER A 38 6.24 4.91 22.30
N ALA A 39 5.44 4.07 22.97
CA ALA A 39 5.04 2.78 22.43
C ALA A 39 4.14 2.95 21.18
N PHE A 40 3.30 3.98 21.18
CA PHE A 40 2.45 4.33 20.05
C PHE A 40 3.26 4.89 18.88
N GLU A 41 4.24 5.77 19.12
CA GLU A 41 5.15 6.26 18.09
C GLU A 41 5.93 5.11 17.43
N SER A 42 6.47 4.18 18.24
CA SER A 42 7.13 2.97 17.71
C SER A 42 6.18 2.11 16.87
N PHE A 43 4.92 1.99 17.27
CA PHE A 43 3.91 1.27 16.50
C PHE A 43 3.62 1.92 15.15
N ILE A 44 3.44 3.25 15.10
CA ILE A 44 3.19 3.97 13.84
C ILE A 44 4.40 3.86 12.91
N LEU A 45 5.62 4.00 13.43
CA LEU A 45 6.85 3.79 12.66
C LEU A 45 6.93 2.37 12.08
N ALA A 46 6.74 1.35 12.93
CA ALA A 46 6.77 -0.04 12.50
C ALA A 46 5.70 -0.34 11.43
N ARG A 47 4.52 0.29 11.54
CA ARG A 47 3.46 0.20 10.52
C ARG A 47 3.90 0.79 9.19
N VAL A 48 4.39 2.04 9.18
CA VAL A 48 4.84 2.72 7.96
C VAL A 48 5.93 1.91 7.25
N GLU A 49 6.91 1.41 8.00
CA GLU A 49 7.98 0.59 7.44
C GLU A 49 7.48 -0.78 6.95
N SER A 50 6.53 -1.41 7.64
CA SER A 50 5.89 -2.64 7.15
C SER A 50 5.18 -2.42 5.81
N PHE A 51 4.50 -1.28 5.62
CA PHE A 51 3.89 -0.95 4.33
C PHE A 51 4.91 -0.78 3.22
N LYS A 52 6.00 -0.06 3.45
CA LYS A 52 7.03 0.12 2.41
C LYS A 52 7.70 -1.21 2.04
N SER A 53 8.05 -2.00 3.04
CA SER A 53 8.98 -3.12 2.87
C SER A 53 8.30 -4.47 2.64
N ILE A 54 7.05 -4.64 3.06
CA ILE A 54 6.29 -5.89 2.91
C ILE A 54 5.14 -5.69 1.93
N TYR A 55 4.16 -4.87 2.30
CA TYR A 55 2.88 -4.80 1.57
C TYR A 55 3.02 -4.11 0.20
N PHE A 56 3.83 -3.06 0.14
CA PHE A 56 4.17 -2.34 -1.09
C PHE A 56 5.57 -2.67 -1.56
N HIS A 57 6.10 -3.85 -1.26
CA HIS A 57 7.37 -4.26 -1.85
C HIS A 57 7.23 -4.37 -3.38
N ARG A 58 8.18 -3.79 -4.12
CA ARG A 58 8.10 -3.66 -5.59
C ARG A 58 7.87 -4.99 -6.31
N THR A 59 8.49 -6.07 -5.86
CA THR A 59 8.35 -7.40 -6.48
C THR A 59 6.98 -8.02 -6.16
N SER A 60 6.48 -7.84 -4.95
CA SER A 60 5.16 -8.33 -4.54
C SER A 60 4.06 -7.59 -5.31
N ARG A 61 4.22 -6.28 -5.52
CA ARG A 61 3.33 -5.47 -6.35
C ARG A 61 3.34 -5.91 -7.83
N ALA A 62 4.51 -6.25 -8.39
CA ALA A 62 4.58 -6.81 -9.74
C ALA A 62 3.74 -8.09 -9.88
N VAL A 63 3.84 -9.01 -8.91
CA VAL A 63 3.01 -10.24 -8.86
C VAL A 63 1.53 -9.90 -8.78
N GLN A 64 1.14 -8.95 -7.90
CA GLN A 64 -0.26 -8.55 -7.75
C GLN A 64 -0.83 -7.93 -9.03
N ILE A 65 -0.05 -7.10 -9.73
CA ILE A 65 -0.44 -6.52 -11.03
C ILE A 65 -0.65 -7.62 -12.06
N MET A 66 0.30 -8.53 -12.20
CA MET A 66 0.21 -9.65 -13.14
C MET A 66 -0.98 -10.56 -12.83
N LEU A 67 -1.20 -10.89 -11.55
CA LEU A 67 -2.34 -11.70 -11.13
C LEU A 67 -3.67 -11.01 -11.40
N ALA A 68 -3.79 -9.71 -11.06
CA ALA A 68 -4.99 -8.93 -11.36
C ALA A 68 -5.26 -8.87 -12.87
N TYR A 69 -4.22 -8.71 -13.69
CA TYR A 69 -4.33 -8.75 -15.15
C TYR A 69 -4.82 -10.12 -15.64
N ALA A 70 -4.28 -11.21 -15.11
CA ALA A 70 -4.73 -12.56 -15.43
C ALA A 70 -6.22 -12.76 -15.06
N MET A 71 -6.61 -12.32 -13.85
CA MET A 71 -8.00 -12.39 -13.40
C MET A 71 -8.94 -11.58 -14.28
N GLU A 72 -8.58 -10.34 -14.66
CA GLU A 72 -9.41 -9.51 -15.54
C GLU A 72 -9.58 -10.16 -16.91
N ARG A 73 -8.52 -10.78 -17.47
CA ARG A 73 -8.58 -11.47 -18.76
C ARG A 73 -9.43 -12.73 -18.75
N ALA A 74 -9.50 -13.40 -17.61
CA ALA A 74 -10.28 -14.63 -17.45
C ALA A 74 -11.68 -14.38 -16.85
N LYS A 75 -12.01 -13.13 -16.53
CA LYS A 75 -13.19 -12.75 -15.76
C LYS A 75 -14.48 -13.30 -16.36
N ASP A 76 -14.71 -13.03 -17.64
CA ASP A 76 -15.93 -13.41 -18.34
C ASP A 76 -15.92 -14.90 -18.74
N GLU A 77 -14.74 -15.43 -19.12
CA GLU A 77 -14.56 -16.85 -19.47
C GLU A 77 -14.86 -17.79 -18.30
N LEU A 78 -14.37 -17.44 -17.10
CA LEU A 78 -14.46 -18.27 -15.91
C LEU A 78 -15.62 -17.88 -14.97
N GLY A 79 -16.42 -16.87 -15.34
CA GLY A 79 -17.45 -16.32 -14.46
C GLY A 79 -16.89 -15.94 -13.09
N LEU A 80 -15.75 -15.25 -13.04
CA LEU A 80 -15.05 -15.00 -11.77
C LEU A 80 -15.87 -14.16 -10.79
N LEU A 81 -16.82 -13.37 -11.31
CA LEU A 81 -17.73 -12.53 -10.52
C LEU A 81 -19.14 -13.10 -10.40
N ASP A 82 -19.38 -14.30 -10.94
CA ASP A 82 -20.71 -14.92 -10.97
C ASP A 82 -20.96 -15.67 -9.67
N PHE A 83 -21.41 -14.94 -8.65
CA PHE A 83 -21.77 -15.48 -7.36
C PHE A 83 -23.30 -15.41 -7.19
N GLU A 84 -24.00 -16.48 -7.55
CA GLU A 84 -25.43 -16.63 -7.26
C GLU A 84 -25.68 -16.88 -5.76
N ASP A 85 -24.71 -17.50 -5.08
CA ASP A 85 -24.77 -17.89 -3.67
C ASP A 85 -23.39 -17.77 -2.97
N PRO A 86 -23.35 -17.65 -1.63
CA PRO A 86 -22.11 -17.58 -0.86
C PRO A 86 -21.19 -18.79 -1.02
N GLU A 87 -21.73 -19.98 -1.25
CA GLU A 87 -20.99 -21.23 -1.37
C GLU A 87 -20.07 -21.22 -2.61
N ARG A 88 -20.52 -20.64 -3.72
CA ARG A 88 -19.67 -20.43 -4.91
C ARG A 88 -18.50 -19.49 -4.65
N TYR A 89 -18.68 -18.47 -3.81
CA TYR A 89 -17.59 -17.59 -3.41
C TYR A 89 -16.58 -18.34 -2.52
N LEU A 90 -17.06 -19.09 -1.52
CA LEU A 90 -16.22 -19.86 -0.61
C LEU A 90 -15.44 -20.99 -1.29
N ALA A 91 -15.93 -21.48 -2.43
CA ALA A 91 -15.22 -22.46 -3.25
C ALA A 91 -14.00 -21.88 -3.99
N LYS A 92 -13.83 -20.55 -4.04
CA LYS A 92 -12.69 -19.87 -4.70
C LYS A 92 -11.60 -19.51 -3.68
N ASP A 93 -10.84 -20.52 -3.30
CA ASP A 93 -9.58 -20.36 -2.55
C ASP A 93 -8.38 -20.13 -3.50
N ASP A 94 -7.19 -20.01 -2.91
CA ASP A 94 -5.95 -19.79 -3.67
C ASP A 94 -5.68 -20.91 -4.68
N TYR A 95 -5.92 -22.18 -4.30
CA TYR A 95 -5.61 -23.33 -5.16
C TYR A 95 -6.59 -23.44 -6.34
N THR A 96 -7.88 -23.36 -6.05
CA THR A 96 -8.95 -23.43 -7.04
C THR A 96 -8.85 -22.27 -8.02
N THR A 97 -8.70 -21.03 -7.52
CA THR A 97 -8.55 -19.85 -8.37
C THR A 97 -7.29 -19.96 -9.25
N TRP A 98 -6.16 -20.41 -8.69
CA TRP A 98 -4.94 -20.60 -9.45
C TRP A 98 -5.12 -21.64 -10.58
N SER A 99 -5.71 -22.78 -10.27
CA SER A 99 -6.01 -23.83 -11.26
C SER A 99 -6.93 -23.31 -12.37
N MET A 100 -8.00 -22.59 -12.03
CA MET A 100 -8.92 -22.02 -13.02
C MET A 100 -8.20 -21.03 -13.95
N LEU A 101 -7.39 -20.12 -13.41
CA LEU A 101 -6.63 -19.14 -14.21
C LEU A 101 -5.59 -19.80 -15.13
N LYS A 102 -5.06 -20.96 -14.73
CA LYS A 102 -4.10 -21.71 -15.54
C LYS A 102 -4.75 -22.38 -16.76
N GLU A 103 -6.04 -22.69 -16.67
CA GLU A 103 -6.82 -23.29 -17.76
C GLU A 103 -7.44 -22.26 -18.70
N SER A 104 -7.58 -21.00 -18.26
CA SER A 104 -8.13 -19.93 -19.09
C SER A 104 -7.19 -19.51 -20.22
N GLU A 105 -7.71 -19.39 -21.43
CA GLU A 105 -6.93 -18.95 -22.60
C GLU A 105 -6.33 -17.54 -22.40
N GLY A 106 -7.08 -16.64 -21.76
CA GLY A 106 -6.68 -15.26 -21.52
C GLY A 106 -5.65 -15.07 -20.39
N ALA A 107 -5.54 -16.03 -19.47
CA ALA A 107 -4.73 -15.90 -18.25
C ALA A 107 -3.55 -16.86 -18.17
N ALA A 108 -3.61 -18.01 -18.86
CA ALA A 108 -2.67 -19.10 -18.68
C ALA A 108 -1.20 -18.69 -18.88
N GLU A 109 -0.92 -17.80 -19.83
CA GLU A 109 0.45 -17.31 -20.06
C GLU A 109 0.97 -16.49 -18.88
N THR A 110 0.16 -15.56 -18.36
CA THR A 110 0.54 -14.76 -17.20
C THR A 110 0.75 -15.64 -15.96
N ILE A 111 -0.08 -16.67 -15.76
CA ILE A 111 0.09 -17.64 -14.67
C ILE A 111 1.39 -18.43 -14.84
N ARG A 112 1.70 -18.93 -16.04
CA ARG A 112 2.99 -19.62 -16.30
C ARG A 112 4.19 -18.74 -16.00
N ARG A 113 4.13 -17.45 -16.33
CA ARG A 113 5.19 -16.50 -16.00
C ARG A 113 5.34 -16.32 -14.48
N LEU A 114 4.24 -16.21 -13.76
CA LEU A 114 4.24 -16.16 -12.29
C LEU A 114 4.85 -17.43 -11.67
N GLU A 115 4.50 -18.62 -12.16
CA GLU A 115 5.07 -19.92 -11.71
C GLU A 115 6.60 -19.96 -11.90
N ASN A 116 7.09 -19.43 -13.01
CA ASN A 116 8.51 -19.36 -13.33
C ASN A 116 9.23 -18.13 -12.75
N ARG A 117 8.52 -17.29 -11.98
CA ARG A 117 9.04 -16.03 -11.42
C ARG A 117 9.57 -15.06 -12.50
N ASP A 118 9.05 -15.15 -13.71
CA ASP A 118 9.27 -14.20 -14.78
C ASP A 118 8.35 -12.99 -14.60
N LEU A 119 8.78 -12.09 -13.71
CA LEU A 119 7.97 -10.95 -13.26
C LEU A 119 8.31 -9.66 -14.01
N LEU A 120 7.30 -8.80 -14.16
CA LEU A 120 7.48 -7.40 -14.51
C LEU A 120 8.57 -6.74 -13.66
N LYS A 121 9.33 -5.84 -14.27
CA LYS A 121 10.43 -5.13 -13.63
C LYS A 121 10.06 -3.70 -13.33
N CYS A 122 10.33 -3.28 -12.11
CA CYS A 122 10.28 -1.87 -11.73
C CYS A 122 11.40 -1.12 -12.48
N ALA A 123 11.00 -0.24 -13.40
CA ALA A 123 11.90 0.62 -14.16
C ALA A 123 12.18 1.94 -13.42
N TYR A 124 11.15 2.49 -12.76
CA TYR A 124 11.20 3.74 -12.01
C TYR A 124 10.40 3.62 -10.71
N GLU A 125 10.86 4.28 -9.65
CA GLU A 125 10.19 4.38 -8.35
C GLU A 125 10.38 5.79 -7.78
N ARG A 126 9.32 6.33 -7.17
CA ARG A 126 9.36 7.55 -6.36
C ARG A 126 8.40 7.46 -5.19
N THR A 127 8.93 7.63 -3.99
CA THR A 127 8.13 7.71 -2.76
C THR A 127 7.93 9.18 -2.37
N PHE A 128 6.70 9.55 -2.01
CA PHE A 128 6.36 10.88 -1.55
C PHE A 128 5.19 10.84 -0.56
N GLN A 129 5.12 11.83 0.32
CA GLN A 129 4.06 11.94 1.31
C GLN A 129 3.13 13.09 0.96
N VAL A 130 1.83 12.84 1.03
CA VAL A 130 0.78 13.82 0.71
C VAL A 130 -0.18 13.87 1.89
N LYS A 131 -0.45 15.05 2.44
CA LYS A 131 -1.43 15.18 3.54
C LYS A 131 -2.87 15.15 3.03
N ASP A 132 -3.07 15.65 1.83
CA ASP A 132 -4.38 15.80 1.20
C ASP A 132 -4.85 14.48 0.55
N GLU A 133 -6.00 13.98 1.01
CA GLU A 133 -6.62 12.75 0.50
C GLU A 133 -7.07 12.90 -0.97
N PHE A 134 -7.55 14.07 -1.37
CA PHE A 134 -7.95 14.33 -2.75
C PHE A 134 -6.75 14.19 -3.68
N ILE A 135 -5.62 14.83 -3.35
CA ILE A 135 -4.39 14.71 -4.15
C ILE A 135 -3.90 13.27 -4.22
N SER A 136 -3.93 12.52 -3.11
CA SER A 136 -3.57 11.09 -3.11
C SER A 136 -4.52 10.26 -4.00
N SER A 137 -5.83 10.57 -3.97
CA SER A 137 -6.83 9.86 -4.78
C SER A 137 -6.71 10.11 -6.29
N LEU A 138 -6.17 11.26 -6.70
CA LEU A 138 -5.96 11.57 -8.13
C LEU A 138 -5.02 10.56 -8.80
N PHE A 139 -3.97 10.13 -8.11
CA PHE A 139 -3.06 9.08 -8.61
C PHE A 139 -3.73 7.69 -8.70
N GLY A 140 -4.86 7.52 -8.02
CA GLY A 140 -5.70 6.32 -8.09
C GLY A 140 -6.58 6.26 -9.33
N LYS A 141 -6.83 7.39 -10.00
CA LYS A 141 -7.75 7.46 -11.14
C LYS A 141 -7.14 6.80 -12.38
N GLU A 142 -7.94 5.95 -13.01
CA GLU A 142 -7.53 5.20 -14.19
C GLU A 142 -7.11 6.12 -15.36
N GLU A 143 -7.87 7.18 -15.61
CA GLU A 143 -7.55 8.17 -16.66
C GLU A 143 -6.18 8.81 -16.45
N PHE A 144 -5.85 9.20 -15.21
CA PHE A 144 -4.55 9.77 -14.89
C PHE A 144 -3.42 8.76 -15.16
N ARG A 145 -3.61 7.50 -14.74
CA ARG A 145 -2.62 6.44 -14.96
C ARG A 145 -2.39 6.18 -16.44
N ARG A 146 -3.47 6.02 -17.22
CA ARG A 146 -3.39 5.81 -18.67
C ARG A 146 -2.65 6.94 -19.39
N ASN A 147 -2.94 8.19 -19.03
CA ASN A 147 -2.24 9.34 -19.62
C ASN A 147 -0.72 9.29 -19.36
N VAL A 148 -0.31 8.94 -18.13
CA VAL A 148 1.11 8.80 -17.78
C VAL A 148 1.75 7.60 -18.48
N GLU A 149 1.04 6.48 -18.59
CA GLU A 149 1.49 5.28 -19.32
C GLU A 149 1.74 5.61 -20.80
N GLU A 150 0.79 6.30 -21.46
CA GLU A 150 0.91 6.73 -22.85
C GLU A 150 2.07 7.70 -23.06
N GLU A 151 2.23 8.71 -22.20
CA GLU A 151 3.31 9.69 -22.31
C GLU A 151 4.69 9.01 -22.19
N ILE A 152 4.86 8.10 -21.23
CA ILE A 152 6.09 7.34 -21.03
C ILE A 152 6.33 6.38 -22.20
N ALA A 153 5.31 5.69 -22.68
CA ALA A 153 5.41 4.76 -23.80
C ALA A 153 5.85 5.47 -25.09
N ASN A 154 5.27 6.64 -25.37
CA ASN A 154 5.63 7.48 -26.52
C ASN A 154 7.09 7.94 -26.45
N GLU A 155 7.55 8.43 -25.30
CA GLU A 155 8.95 8.83 -25.11
C GLU A 155 9.90 7.63 -25.20
N ALA A 156 9.53 6.47 -24.64
CA ALA A 156 10.33 5.25 -24.68
C ALA A 156 10.29 4.53 -26.04
N LYS A 157 9.36 4.92 -26.93
CA LYS A 157 9.08 4.25 -28.22
C LYS A 157 8.71 2.78 -28.07
N VAL A 158 7.88 2.49 -27.07
CA VAL A 158 7.31 1.15 -26.82
C VAL A 158 5.79 1.23 -26.88
N ASP A 159 5.13 0.08 -27.06
CA ASP A 159 3.67 0.02 -26.95
C ASP A 159 3.23 0.31 -25.51
N SER A 160 2.15 1.08 -25.34
CA SER A 160 1.65 1.48 -24.02
C SER A 160 1.23 0.29 -23.16
N SER A 161 0.85 -0.84 -23.77
CA SER A 161 0.57 -2.09 -23.03
C SER A 161 1.79 -2.65 -22.28
N TYR A 162 3.01 -2.20 -22.60
CA TYR A 162 4.23 -2.58 -21.88
C TYR A 162 4.61 -1.60 -20.76
N VAL A 163 3.84 -0.55 -20.52
CA VAL A 163 4.09 0.43 -19.45
C VAL A 163 2.93 0.39 -18.48
N ILE A 164 3.22 0.11 -17.21
CA ILE A 164 2.20 0.02 -16.18
C ILE A 164 2.54 0.97 -15.03
N VAL A 165 1.62 1.86 -14.71
CA VAL A 165 1.70 2.79 -13.58
C VAL A 165 1.00 2.16 -12.36
N ASP A 166 1.78 1.91 -11.31
CA ASP A 166 1.27 1.48 -10.00
C ASP A 166 1.46 2.60 -8.99
N VAL A 167 0.39 2.98 -8.29
CA VAL A 167 0.44 3.97 -7.21
C VAL A 167 -0.27 3.47 -5.96
N PRO A 168 0.30 2.50 -5.23
CA PRO A 168 -0.20 2.14 -3.92
C PRO A 168 -0.11 3.35 -2.98
N ASN A 169 -1.19 3.55 -2.23
CA ASN A 169 -1.25 4.54 -1.16
C ASN A 169 -1.77 3.89 0.13
N VAL A 170 -1.37 4.45 1.26
CA VAL A 170 -1.90 4.08 2.56
C VAL A 170 -1.90 5.30 3.49
N PRO A 171 -2.96 5.50 4.29
CA PRO A 171 -2.88 6.43 5.41
C PRO A 171 -1.88 5.90 6.44
N SER A 172 -0.90 6.74 6.84
CA SER A 172 0.09 6.37 7.86
C SER A 172 -0.56 6.00 9.20
N VAL A 173 -1.71 6.60 9.51
CA VAL A 173 -2.46 6.38 10.75
C VAL A 173 -3.90 5.97 10.41
N PRO A 174 -4.31 4.73 10.70
CA PRO A 174 -5.63 4.21 10.35
C PRO A 174 -6.64 4.46 11.47
N TYR A 175 -7.06 5.71 11.68
CA TYR A 175 -8.18 5.98 12.59
C TYR A 175 -9.31 6.65 11.83
N ARG A 176 -10.45 5.97 11.78
CA ARG A 176 -11.65 6.40 11.05
C ARG A 176 -12.91 5.87 11.74
N HIS A 177 -12.96 6.00 13.07
CA HIS A 177 -14.08 5.49 13.86
C HIS A 177 -15.07 6.58 14.31
N SER A 178 -14.63 7.84 14.40
CA SER A 178 -15.52 8.97 14.72
C SER A 178 -15.71 9.85 13.50
N ILE A 179 -16.97 10.16 13.19
CA ILE A 179 -17.34 11.19 12.20
C ILE A 179 -16.83 12.58 12.62
N LEU A 180 -16.55 12.78 13.92
CA LEU A 180 -16.14 14.06 14.49
C LEU A 180 -14.61 14.27 14.53
N LEU A 181 -13.80 13.23 14.28
CA LEU A 181 -12.34 13.36 14.28
C LEU A 181 -11.83 13.61 12.87
N GLU A 182 -10.76 14.40 12.75
CA GLU A 182 -10.06 14.49 11.48
C GLU A 182 -9.55 13.10 11.05
N PRO A 183 -9.51 12.80 9.74
CA PRO A 183 -8.86 11.60 9.25
C PRO A 183 -7.44 11.47 9.80
N MET A 184 -7.04 10.25 10.15
CA MET A 184 -5.69 9.94 10.65
C MET A 184 -5.39 10.51 12.06
N GLU A 185 -6.40 10.71 12.91
CA GLU A 185 -6.21 11.11 14.31
C GLU A 185 -6.58 10.02 15.31
N VAL A 186 -5.69 9.75 16.25
CA VAL A 186 -5.96 8.84 17.37
C VAL A 186 -6.25 9.68 18.62
N PRO A 187 -7.42 9.53 19.27
CA PRO A 187 -7.72 10.23 20.51
C PRO A 187 -6.68 9.89 21.58
N VAL A 188 -6.16 10.92 22.25
CA VAL A 188 -5.20 10.77 23.35
C VAL A 188 -5.72 11.54 24.56
N PHE A 189 -5.50 11.00 25.75
CA PHE A 189 -5.83 11.68 27.00
C PHE A 189 -4.71 11.55 28.03
N LYS A 190 -4.75 12.42 29.03
CA LYS A 190 -4.01 12.25 30.28
C LYS A 190 -4.97 12.04 31.45
N ARG A 191 -4.58 11.25 32.44
CA ARG A 191 -5.31 11.15 33.71
C ARG A 191 -4.83 12.21 34.69
N THR A 192 -5.76 12.93 35.29
CA THR A 192 -5.45 13.80 36.43
C THR A 192 -5.21 12.98 37.69
N LYS A 193 -4.68 13.61 38.75
CA LYS A 193 -4.54 12.96 40.07
C LYS A 193 -5.88 12.44 40.63
N ASN A 194 -6.99 13.02 40.20
CA ASN A 194 -8.35 12.65 40.62
C ASN A 194 -8.97 11.57 39.72
N GLY A 195 -8.24 11.06 38.72
CA GLY A 195 -8.71 10.02 37.79
C GLY A 195 -9.49 10.53 36.58
N GLU A 196 -9.72 11.84 36.48
CA GLU A 196 -10.39 12.46 35.32
C GLU A 196 -9.53 12.36 34.06
N LYS A 197 -10.15 12.07 32.92
CA LYS A 197 -9.48 12.01 31.61
C LYS A 197 -9.60 13.35 30.92
N VAL A 198 -8.46 13.97 30.60
CA VAL A 198 -8.38 15.23 29.88
C VAL A 198 -7.87 14.96 28.47
N PRO A 199 -8.62 15.30 27.41
CA PRO A 199 -8.18 15.11 26.02
C PRO A 199 -6.93 15.93 25.71
N LEU A 200 -6.10 15.40 24.80
CA LEU A 200 -4.88 16.03 24.31
C LEU A 200 -4.83 15.99 22.78
N ASP A 201 -4.29 17.06 22.19
CA ASP A 201 -4.00 17.13 20.77
C ASP A 201 -2.66 16.46 20.46
N LEU A 202 -2.73 15.31 19.78
CA LEU A 202 -1.56 14.49 19.45
C LEU A 202 -0.56 15.24 18.56
N ASN A 203 -1.02 16.12 17.67
CA ASN A 203 -0.16 16.90 16.76
C ASN A 203 0.74 17.88 17.52
N ARG A 204 0.32 18.34 18.71
CA ARG A 204 1.09 19.26 19.56
C ARG A 204 2.10 18.55 20.46
N ILE A 205 1.83 17.30 20.82
CA ILE A 205 2.63 16.55 21.79
C ILE A 205 3.62 15.58 21.15
N SER A 206 3.43 15.19 19.88
CA SER A 206 4.33 14.31 19.14
C SER A 206 4.74 14.88 17.79
N GLY A 207 6.03 15.25 17.70
CA GLY A 207 6.63 15.68 16.43
C GLY A 207 6.75 14.53 15.43
N ILE A 208 6.99 13.29 15.91
CA ILE A 208 7.07 12.09 15.07
C ILE A 208 5.71 11.83 14.40
N PHE A 209 4.63 11.85 15.19
CA PHE A 209 3.29 11.66 14.66
C PHE A 209 2.93 12.73 13.63
N SER A 210 3.15 14.01 13.96
CA SER A 210 2.87 15.15 13.08
C SER A 210 3.62 15.06 11.74
N ALA A 211 4.88 14.58 11.76
CA ALA A 211 5.66 14.35 10.55
C ALA A 211 5.13 13.18 9.71
N LEU A 212 4.63 12.12 10.34
CA LEU A 212 4.11 10.93 9.66
C LEU A 212 2.63 11.05 9.24
N LYS A 213 1.86 11.99 9.80
CA LYS A 213 0.45 12.23 9.45
C LYS A 213 0.33 12.54 7.96
N GLY A 214 -0.53 11.80 7.26
CA GLY A 214 -0.70 11.86 5.80
C GLY A 214 -0.70 10.49 5.14
N PHE A 215 -0.65 10.51 3.82
CA PHE A 215 -0.60 9.34 2.96
C PHE A 215 0.82 9.11 2.47
N VAL A 216 1.33 7.90 2.68
CA VAL A 216 2.54 7.43 2.02
C VAL A 216 2.13 6.93 0.63
N ASN A 217 2.66 7.56 -0.40
CA ASN A 217 2.41 7.21 -1.79
C ASN A 217 3.73 6.71 -2.41
N ILE A 218 3.64 5.63 -3.17
CA ILE A 218 4.78 5.12 -3.95
C ILE A 218 4.35 5.03 -5.40
N LEU A 219 4.88 5.90 -6.26
CA LEU A 219 4.68 5.83 -7.71
C LEU A 219 5.73 4.90 -8.30
N ARG A 220 5.28 3.91 -9.07
CA ARG A 220 6.15 2.98 -9.78
C ARG A 220 5.73 2.81 -11.22
N ILE A 221 6.74 2.64 -12.07
CA ILE A 221 6.58 2.27 -13.46
C ILE A 221 7.13 0.86 -13.64
N TYR A 222 6.27 -0.07 -14.04
CA TYR A 222 6.60 -1.44 -14.35
C TYR A 222 6.60 -1.66 -15.86
N THR A 223 7.46 -2.58 -16.31
CA THR A 223 7.56 -2.97 -17.72
C THR A 223 8.23 -4.34 -17.84
N GLU A 224 8.29 -4.88 -19.06
CA GLU A 224 9.07 -6.07 -19.37
C GLU A 224 10.57 -5.80 -19.27
N ASP A 225 11.34 -6.83 -18.87
CA ASP A 225 12.79 -6.67 -18.62
C ASP A 225 13.53 -6.11 -19.86
N ARG A 226 13.12 -6.51 -21.07
CA ARG A 226 13.67 -6.02 -22.34
C ARG A 226 13.50 -4.52 -22.59
N TYR A 227 12.49 -3.88 -22.00
CA TYR A 227 12.21 -2.45 -22.16
C TYR A 227 12.66 -1.61 -20.96
N ARG A 228 13.12 -2.27 -19.89
CA ARG A 228 13.39 -1.64 -18.59
C ARG A 228 14.27 -0.40 -18.66
N SER A 229 15.34 -0.43 -19.46
CA SER A 229 16.26 0.70 -19.59
C SER A 229 15.62 1.89 -20.32
N GLN A 230 14.87 1.63 -21.40
CA GLN A 230 14.22 2.67 -22.20
C GLN A 230 13.10 3.35 -21.40
N VAL A 231 12.24 2.55 -20.79
CA VAL A 231 11.14 3.04 -19.94
C VAL A 231 11.66 3.81 -18.72
N ARG A 232 12.78 3.38 -18.13
CA ARG A 232 13.40 4.11 -17.01
C ARG A 232 13.81 5.53 -17.42
N GLU A 233 14.51 5.68 -18.53
CA GLU A 233 15.01 6.99 -18.96
C GLU A 233 13.85 7.91 -19.39
N ALA A 234 12.84 7.37 -20.07
CA ALA A 234 11.61 8.09 -20.39
C ALA A 234 10.88 8.56 -19.11
N ALA A 235 10.68 7.67 -18.14
CA ALA A 235 10.04 7.99 -16.88
C ALA A 235 10.80 9.08 -16.11
N LYS A 236 12.14 9.05 -16.07
CA LYS A 236 12.94 10.11 -15.43
C LYS A 236 12.77 11.46 -16.13
N LYS A 237 12.68 11.48 -17.45
CA LYS A 237 12.50 12.72 -18.23
C LYS A 237 11.15 13.37 -17.95
N ILE A 238 10.09 12.56 -17.84
CA ILE A 238 8.71 13.02 -17.64
C ILE A 238 8.43 13.34 -16.16
N LEU A 239 8.78 12.42 -15.26
CA LEU A 239 8.43 12.48 -13.83
C LEU A 239 9.53 13.09 -12.95
N GLY A 240 10.67 13.45 -13.55
CA GLY A 240 11.85 13.93 -12.88
C GLY A 240 12.69 12.81 -12.27
N ASP A 241 13.92 13.18 -11.88
CA ASP A 241 14.87 12.23 -11.33
C ASP A 241 14.45 11.68 -9.96
N THR A 242 14.69 10.38 -9.75
CA THR A 242 14.54 9.77 -8.42
C THR A 242 15.63 10.32 -7.49
N PRO A 243 15.29 10.94 -6.34
CA PRO A 243 16.26 11.40 -5.37
C PRO A 243 17.23 10.29 -4.98
N PHE A 244 18.50 10.62 -4.71
CA PHE A 244 19.51 9.61 -4.36
C PHE A 244 19.07 8.72 -3.18
N SER A 245 18.39 9.28 -2.18
CA SER A 245 17.81 8.54 -1.05
C SER A 245 16.81 7.45 -1.46
N ALA A 246 16.05 7.65 -2.54
CA ALA A 246 15.11 6.66 -3.07
C ALA A 246 15.78 5.64 -4.01
N ARG A 247 17.01 5.90 -4.48
CA ARG A 247 17.82 4.93 -5.23
C ARG A 247 18.46 3.86 -4.34
N ILE A 248 18.43 4.05 -3.01
CA ILE A 248 19.01 3.14 -2.01
C ILE A 248 17.97 2.08 -1.54
N SER A 249 16.73 2.07 -2.04
CA SER A 249 15.73 1.04 -1.68
C SER A 249 16.24 -0.38 -1.95
N PHE A 250 16.43 -1.14 -0.86
CA PHE A 250 16.77 -2.56 -0.81
C PHE A 250 15.72 -3.41 -1.55
#